data_AF-A0A9D4ZW00-F1
#
_entry.id   AF-A0A9D4ZW00-F1
#
_cell.length_a   1.000
_cell.length_b   1.000
_cell.length_c   1.000
_cell.angle_alpha   90.00
_cell.angle_beta   90.00
_cell.angle_gamma   90.00
#
_symmetry.space_group_name_H-M   'P 1'
#
loop_
_entity.id
_entity.type
_entity.pdbx_description
1 polymer ?
#
loop_
_entity_poly.entity_id
_entity_poly.type
_entity_poly.pdbx_seq_one_letter_code
_entity_poly.pdbx_strand_id
1 'polypeptide(L)'
;MGHEGTHNGSRGELFTKVLKKVEVLPGIKVDKGTVELPFTNDETTTQGLYDFGQRCKKYYEPGSRFAKWCTILKIDPNEPSPLSIHENTHSLARYAVICQENDLVPIVELEILVDGSHDIAKCTEVTERVLAACYKALSDHHVLLEGTLLKPNMVTPGSYSTKVAPEVIVEHTISALLRIVLAVVLAIVFLSGGQSEEKETFNLNPMNKLKGKKPWSMEFSYGMAFQ
;
A
#
# COMPACT_ATOMS: atom_id res chain seq x y z
N MET A 1 -9.75 -16.42 -11.39
CA MET A 1 -11.05 -15.73 -11.56
C MET A 1 -10.76 -14.37 -12.19
N GLY A 2 -11.58 -13.98 -13.17
CA GLY A 2 -11.22 -13.04 -14.25
C GLY A 2 -10.85 -11.63 -13.79
N HIS A 3 -9.93 -10.99 -14.50
CA HIS A 3 -9.72 -9.55 -14.43
C HIS A 3 -10.92 -8.85 -15.09
N GLU A 4 -11.99 -8.67 -14.32
CA GLU A 4 -13.24 -8.03 -14.76
C GLU A 4 -13.11 -6.49 -14.89
N GLY A 5 -11.96 -5.91 -14.53
CA GLY A 5 -11.72 -4.46 -14.59
C GLY A 5 -11.59 -3.86 -16.00
N THR A 6 -11.53 -4.69 -17.05
CA THR A 6 -11.53 -4.24 -18.45
C THR A 6 -12.91 -4.40 -19.11
N HIS A 7 -13.99 -4.47 -18.32
CA HIS A 7 -15.32 -4.56 -18.90
C HIS A 7 -15.80 -3.24 -19.51
N ASN A 8 -16.64 -3.42 -20.53
CA ASN A 8 -17.35 -2.34 -21.20
C ASN A 8 -18.32 -1.68 -20.23
N GLY A 9 -18.37 -0.35 -20.20
CA GLY A 9 -19.49 0.38 -19.62
C GLY A 9 -20.80 0.00 -20.32
N SER A 10 -21.93 0.47 -19.77
CA SER A 10 -23.28 0.21 -20.30
C SER A 10 -23.48 0.55 -21.79
N ARG A 11 -22.53 1.27 -22.41
CA ARG A 11 -22.49 1.65 -23.83
C ARG A 11 -21.47 0.88 -24.68
N GLY A 12 -20.87 -0.21 -24.18
CA GLY A 12 -19.87 -0.98 -24.94
C GLY A 12 -18.46 -0.39 -24.97
N GLU A 13 -18.21 0.73 -24.27
CA GLU A 13 -16.90 1.39 -24.21
C GLU A 13 -16.07 0.88 -23.02
N LEU A 14 -14.81 0.52 -23.23
CA LEU A 14 -13.87 0.14 -22.17
C LEU A 14 -13.81 1.21 -21.07
N PHE A 15 -13.93 0.80 -19.81
CA PHE A 15 -13.91 1.74 -18.67
C PHE A 15 -12.62 2.57 -18.60
N THR A 16 -11.48 2.03 -19.05
CA THR A 16 -10.21 2.78 -19.16
C THR A 16 -10.32 4.00 -20.08
N LYS A 17 -11.13 3.93 -21.14
CA LYS A 17 -11.38 5.09 -22.02
C LYS A 17 -12.28 6.12 -21.36
N VAL A 18 -13.26 5.68 -20.57
CA VAL A 18 -14.13 6.57 -19.79
C VAL A 18 -13.31 7.37 -18.79
N LEU A 19 -12.44 6.69 -18.02
CA LEU A 19 -11.53 7.34 -17.06
C LEU A 19 -10.60 8.35 -17.74
N LYS A 20 -10.05 7.98 -18.90
CA LYS A 20 -9.17 8.88 -19.68
C LYS A 20 -9.88 10.16 -20.14
N LYS A 21 -11.18 10.11 -20.46
CA LYS A 21 -11.96 11.31 -20.86
C LYS A 21 -12.12 12.32 -19.73
N VAL A 22 -12.01 11.88 -18.48
CA VAL A 22 -12.08 12.72 -17.28
C VAL A 22 -10.71 12.85 -16.61
N GLU A 23 -9.62 12.60 -17.37
CA GLU A 23 -8.23 12.75 -16.93
C GLU A 23 -7.84 11.90 -15.71
N VAL A 24 -8.57 10.81 -15.46
CA VAL A 24 -8.24 9.84 -14.42
C VAL A 24 -7.37 8.73 -15.02
N LEU A 25 -6.20 8.50 -14.39
CA LEU A 25 -5.33 7.40 -14.77
C LEU A 25 -5.94 6.05 -14.34
N PRO A 26 -6.09 5.08 -15.24
CA PRO A 26 -6.55 3.75 -14.86
C PRO A 26 -5.45 2.96 -14.14
N GLY A 27 -5.82 2.28 -13.06
CA GLY A 27 -4.96 1.37 -12.32
C GLY A 27 -5.47 -0.07 -12.35
N ILE A 28 -4.58 -1.01 -12.04
CA ILE A 28 -4.93 -2.44 -12.00
C ILE A 28 -4.39 -3.12 -10.73
N LYS A 29 -5.22 -3.89 -10.04
CA LYS A 29 -4.76 -4.79 -8.97
C LYS A 29 -4.15 -6.03 -9.61
N VAL A 30 -2.93 -6.39 -9.24
CA VAL A 30 -2.18 -7.45 -9.94
C VAL A 30 -1.73 -8.62 -9.06
N ASP A 31 -1.80 -8.49 -7.74
CA ASP A 31 -1.64 -9.64 -6.87
C ASP A 31 -2.75 -10.68 -7.11
N LYS A 32 -2.43 -11.94 -6.82
CA LYS A 32 -3.35 -13.08 -6.90
C LYS A 32 -3.80 -13.50 -5.49
N GLY A 33 -3.79 -12.58 -4.52
CA GLY A 33 -4.12 -12.83 -3.12
C GLY A 33 -2.96 -13.36 -2.28
N THR A 34 -3.24 -13.56 -1.00
CA THR A 34 -2.28 -14.04 0.00
C THR A 34 -2.35 -15.55 0.18
N VAL A 35 -1.25 -16.13 0.65
CA VAL A 35 -1.18 -17.50 1.18
C VAL A 35 -0.41 -17.53 2.48
N GLU A 36 -0.72 -18.50 3.32
CA GLU A 36 -0.04 -18.69 4.60
C GLU A 36 1.43 -19.08 4.41
N LEU A 37 2.27 -18.53 5.29
CA LEU A 37 3.67 -18.92 5.43
C LEU A 37 3.75 -20.15 6.35
N PRO A 38 4.29 -21.29 5.88
CA PRO A 38 4.42 -22.48 6.71
C PRO A 38 5.25 -22.21 7.96
N PHE A 39 4.87 -22.84 9.07
CA PHE A 39 5.55 -22.72 10.37
C PHE A 39 5.57 -21.29 10.94
N THR A 40 4.63 -20.46 10.54
CA THR A 40 4.29 -19.20 11.19
C THR A 40 2.92 -19.32 11.87
N ASN A 41 2.57 -18.33 12.67
CA ASN A 41 1.26 -18.23 13.30
C ASN A 41 0.34 -17.41 12.38
N ASP A 42 -0.22 -18.02 11.35
CA ASP A 42 -1.15 -17.40 10.39
C ASP A 42 -0.59 -16.12 9.72
N GLU A 43 0.73 -16.03 9.52
CA GLU A 43 1.31 -14.97 8.70
C GLU A 43 1.21 -15.34 7.22
N THR A 44 1.21 -14.33 6.35
CA THR A 44 0.99 -14.55 4.92
C THR A 44 2.08 -13.96 4.06
N THR A 45 2.20 -14.45 2.83
CA THR A 45 2.90 -13.80 1.72
C THR A 45 1.96 -13.67 0.53
N THR A 46 2.22 -12.70 -0.33
CA THR A 46 1.36 -12.42 -1.49
C THR A 46 1.85 -13.13 -2.74
N GLN A 47 0.94 -13.70 -3.51
CA GLN A 47 1.23 -14.38 -4.77
C GLN A 47 0.94 -13.52 -5.99
N GLY A 48 1.50 -13.90 -7.14
CA GLY A 48 1.17 -13.27 -8.43
C GLY A 48 2.33 -13.00 -9.37
N LEU A 49 3.58 -13.28 -8.95
CA LEU A 49 4.79 -12.97 -9.72
C LEU A 49 5.03 -13.93 -10.91
N TYR A 50 4.63 -15.20 -10.78
CA TYR A 50 4.73 -16.16 -11.88
C TYR A 50 3.78 -15.74 -12.99
N ASP A 51 4.30 -15.33 -14.16
CA ASP A 51 3.62 -14.71 -15.33
C ASP A 51 3.45 -13.18 -15.30
N PHE A 52 3.93 -12.49 -14.26
CA PHE A 52 3.53 -11.09 -14.04
C PHE A 52 3.94 -10.12 -15.15
N GLY A 53 5.16 -10.19 -15.66
CA GLY A 53 5.61 -9.31 -16.75
C GLY A 53 4.77 -9.45 -18.03
N GLN A 54 4.34 -10.67 -18.36
CA GLN A 54 3.45 -10.91 -19.53
C GLN A 54 2.07 -10.31 -19.33
N ARG A 55 1.57 -10.31 -18.08
CA ARG A 55 0.29 -9.67 -17.74
C ARG A 55 0.40 -8.15 -17.75
N CYS A 56 1.51 -7.57 -17.30
CA CYS A 56 1.72 -6.12 -17.33
C CYS A 56 1.49 -5.54 -18.73
N LYS A 57 2.06 -6.18 -19.77
CA LYS A 57 1.86 -5.78 -21.17
C LYS A 57 0.39 -5.75 -21.57
N LYS A 58 -0.36 -6.77 -21.16
CA LYS A 58 -1.81 -6.89 -21.40
C LYS A 58 -2.64 -5.87 -20.62
N TYR A 59 -2.11 -5.31 -19.54
CA TYR A 59 -2.78 -4.25 -18.78
C TYR A 59 -2.43 -2.86 -19.29
N TYR A 60 -1.20 -2.65 -19.74
CA TYR A 60 -0.71 -1.37 -20.25
C TYR A 60 -1.39 -0.99 -21.58
N GLU A 61 -1.51 -1.95 -22.51
CA GLU A 61 -2.13 -1.77 -23.82
C GLU A 61 -3.56 -1.19 -23.75
N PRO A 62 -4.49 -1.72 -22.93
CA PRO A 62 -5.84 -1.15 -22.79
C PRO A 62 -5.90 0.13 -21.94
N GLY A 63 -4.78 0.60 -21.37
CA GLY A 63 -4.68 1.94 -20.78
C GLY A 63 -4.29 2.02 -19.30
N SER A 64 -3.96 0.90 -18.63
CA SER A 64 -3.48 0.97 -17.24
C SER A 64 -2.13 1.68 -17.16
N ARG A 65 -1.94 2.53 -16.14
CA ARG A 65 -0.70 3.31 -15.94
C ARG A 65 -0.06 3.11 -14.58
N PHE A 66 -0.79 2.52 -13.64
CA PHE A 66 -0.24 2.07 -12.37
C PHE A 66 -0.79 0.71 -11.99
N ALA A 67 -0.07 0.01 -11.12
CA ALA A 67 -0.46 -1.26 -10.57
C ALA A 67 -0.55 -1.20 -9.05
N LYS A 68 -1.29 -2.13 -8.45
CA LYS A 68 -1.38 -2.30 -7.00
C LYS A 68 -1.12 -3.75 -6.62
N TRP A 69 -0.31 -3.93 -5.59
CA TRP A 69 -0.01 -5.23 -4.99
C TRP A 69 -0.12 -5.11 -3.47
N CYS A 70 -1.11 -5.78 -2.88
CA CYS A 70 -1.32 -5.73 -1.43
C CYS A 70 -0.50 -6.81 -0.70
N THR A 71 0.31 -6.38 0.27
CA THR A 71 0.93 -7.27 1.26
C THR A 71 0.28 -7.06 2.62
N ILE A 72 0.08 -8.15 3.35
CA ILE A 72 -0.62 -8.14 4.64
C ILE A 72 0.34 -8.64 5.71
N LEU A 73 0.56 -7.82 6.74
CA LEU A 73 1.29 -8.17 7.95
C LEU A 73 0.38 -7.96 9.17
N LYS A 74 0.64 -8.67 10.25
CA LYS A 74 -0.13 -8.54 11.49
C LYS A 74 0.76 -8.21 12.68
N ILE A 75 0.16 -7.66 13.72
CA ILE A 75 0.83 -7.39 15.00
C ILE A 75 0.24 -8.31 16.05
N ASP A 76 1.08 -9.21 16.56
CA ASP A 76 0.81 -10.13 17.66
C ASP A 76 2.10 -10.25 18.50
N PRO A 77 2.12 -11.01 19.62
CA PRO A 77 3.29 -11.03 20.51
C PRO A 77 4.64 -11.38 19.82
N ASN A 78 4.63 -12.19 18.76
CA ASN A 78 5.83 -12.60 18.03
C ASN A 78 5.85 -12.11 16.57
N GLU A 79 4.83 -11.37 16.15
CA GLU A 79 4.55 -11.00 14.76
C GLU A 79 4.61 -9.47 14.58
N PRO A 80 5.03 -8.98 13.40
CA PRO A 80 5.42 -9.76 12.25
C PRO A 80 6.81 -10.41 12.42
N SER A 81 6.92 -11.69 12.06
CA SER A 81 8.16 -12.43 12.18
C SER A 81 9.19 -11.93 11.16
N PRO A 82 10.50 -12.15 11.38
CA PRO A 82 11.51 -11.85 10.39
C PRO A 82 11.24 -12.49 9.02
N LEU A 83 10.67 -13.71 9.00
CA LEU A 83 10.32 -14.41 7.77
C LEU A 83 9.20 -13.67 7.02
N SER A 84 8.11 -13.32 7.71
CA SER A 84 6.98 -12.60 7.12
C SER A 84 7.38 -11.24 6.56
N ILE A 85 8.20 -10.48 7.30
CA ILE A 85 8.73 -9.20 6.82
C ILE A 85 9.58 -9.42 5.56
N HIS A 86 10.49 -10.39 5.57
CA HIS A 86 11.36 -10.69 4.44
C HIS A 86 10.57 -11.09 3.19
N GLU A 87 9.68 -12.07 3.30
CA GLU A 87 8.93 -12.60 2.15
C GLU A 87 8.03 -11.55 1.50
N ASN A 88 7.33 -10.74 2.31
CA ASN A 88 6.47 -9.69 1.80
C ASN A 88 7.28 -8.57 1.14
N THR A 89 8.31 -8.05 1.81
CA THR A 89 9.10 -6.93 1.28
C THR A 89 9.90 -7.31 0.03
N HIS A 90 10.45 -8.52 0.00
CA HIS A 90 11.19 -9.02 -1.16
C HIS A 90 10.26 -9.28 -2.36
N SER A 91 9.07 -9.86 -2.13
CA SER A 91 8.08 -10.07 -3.19
C SER A 91 7.55 -8.73 -3.74
N LEU A 92 7.34 -7.75 -2.86
CA LEU A 92 6.90 -6.41 -3.24
C LEU A 92 7.95 -5.66 -4.07
N ALA A 93 9.25 -5.84 -3.75
CA ALA A 93 10.33 -5.27 -4.56
C ALA A 93 10.41 -5.90 -5.96
N ARG A 94 10.26 -7.23 -6.06
CA ARG A 94 10.17 -7.93 -7.36
C ARG A 94 8.97 -7.49 -8.18
N TYR A 95 7.82 -7.30 -7.54
CA TYR A 95 6.64 -6.72 -8.18
C TYR A 95 6.95 -5.32 -8.72
N ALA A 96 7.57 -4.45 -7.92
CA ALA A 96 7.86 -3.07 -8.29
C ALA A 96 8.76 -2.97 -9.53
N VAL A 97 9.84 -3.76 -9.59
CA VAL A 97 10.76 -3.72 -10.74
C VAL A 97 10.09 -4.26 -12.02
N ILE A 98 9.28 -5.32 -11.93
CA ILE A 98 8.54 -5.87 -13.09
C ILE A 98 7.50 -4.87 -13.59
N CYS A 99 6.85 -4.12 -12.69
CA CYS A 99 5.97 -3.01 -13.06
C CYS A 99 6.71 -1.96 -13.87
N GLN A 100 7.86 -1.50 -13.38
CA GLN A 100 8.65 -0.46 -14.03
C GLN A 100 9.21 -0.90 -15.39
N GLU A 101 9.63 -2.16 -15.52
CA GLU A 101 10.04 -2.75 -16.81
C GLU A 101 8.93 -2.73 -17.86
N ASN A 102 7.67 -2.63 -17.43
CA ASN A 102 6.49 -2.66 -18.30
C ASN A 102 5.66 -1.36 -18.21
N ASP A 103 6.31 -0.24 -17.87
CA ASP A 103 5.73 1.12 -17.86
C ASP A 103 4.51 1.30 -16.94
N LEU A 104 4.39 0.49 -15.90
CA LEU A 104 3.39 0.65 -14.84
C LEU A 104 4.05 1.24 -13.60
N VAL A 105 3.49 2.31 -13.05
CA VAL A 105 3.89 2.84 -11.74
C VAL A 105 3.45 1.85 -10.65
N PRO A 106 4.36 1.22 -9.87
CA PRO A 106 3.96 0.37 -8.76
C PRO A 106 3.49 1.19 -7.56
N ILE A 107 2.26 0.92 -7.11
CA ILE A 107 1.85 1.22 -5.74
C ILE A 107 2.37 0.09 -4.85
N VAL A 108 3.29 0.45 -3.96
CA VAL A 108 3.89 -0.39 -2.92
C VAL A 108 2.94 -0.36 -1.71
N GLU A 109 2.05 -1.35 -1.60
CA GLU A 109 1.04 -1.41 -0.53
C GLU A 109 1.48 -2.37 0.59
N LEU A 110 1.71 -1.79 1.77
CA LEU A 110 2.07 -2.48 3.01
C LEU A 110 0.94 -2.28 4.00
N GLU A 111 0.08 -3.28 4.14
CA GLU A 111 -1.05 -3.26 5.06
C GLU A 111 -0.66 -4.00 6.34
N ILE A 112 -0.38 -3.24 7.40
CA ILE A 112 -0.26 -3.79 8.75
C ILE A 112 -1.66 -3.75 9.36
N LEU A 113 -2.20 -4.94 9.66
CA LEU A 113 -3.55 -5.10 10.19
C LEU A 113 -3.70 -4.43 11.55
N VAL A 114 -4.86 -3.81 11.74
CA VAL A 114 -5.24 -3.14 13.00
C VAL A 114 -5.68 -4.14 14.07
N ASP A 115 -5.93 -5.40 13.73
CA ASP A 115 -6.39 -6.42 14.67
C ASP A 115 -5.44 -6.59 15.86
N GLY A 116 -6.01 -6.66 17.07
CA GLY A 116 -5.25 -6.90 18.30
C GLY A 116 -5.42 -5.81 19.37
N SER A 117 -4.72 -6.02 20.49
CA SER A 117 -4.73 -5.15 21.68
C SER A 117 -3.43 -4.35 21.83
N HIS A 118 -2.67 -4.21 20.75
CA HIS A 118 -1.42 -3.43 20.75
C HIS A 118 -1.70 -1.93 20.87
N ASP A 119 -0.78 -1.19 21.48
CA ASP A 119 -0.87 0.26 21.55
C ASP A 119 -0.30 0.93 20.29
N ILE A 120 -0.46 2.26 20.20
CA ILE A 120 0.04 3.02 19.05
C ILE A 120 1.57 3.01 18.94
N ALA A 121 2.28 2.88 20.07
CA ALA A 121 3.74 2.81 20.08
C ALA A 121 4.21 1.51 19.42
N LYS A 122 3.54 0.39 19.68
CA LYS A 122 3.84 -0.88 19.02
C LYS A 122 3.53 -0.83 17.53
N CYS A 123 2.40 -0.23 17.13
CA CYS A 123 2.11 -0.02 15.71
C CYS A 123 3.20 0.83 15.04
N THR A 124 3.66 1.91 15.71
CA THR A 124 4.76 2.77 15.23
C THR A 124 6.05 1.96 15.00
N GLU A 125 6.46 1.16 15.99
CA GLU A 125 7.66 0.31 15.92
C GLU A 125 7.60 -0.66 14.75
N VAL A 126 6.45 -1.35 14.59
CA VAL A 126 6.25 -2.33 13.51
C VAL A 126 6.23 -1.63 12.15
N THR A 127 5.54 -0.50 12.01
CA THR A 127 5.50 0.29 10.78
C THR A 127 6.91 0.74 10.38
N GLU A 128 7.71 1.29 11.30
CA GLU A 128 9.09 1.70 11.01
C GLU A 128 9.95 0.52 10.56
N ARG A 129 9.85 -0.62 11.26
CA ARG A 129 10.61 -1.84 10.93
C ARG A 129 10.25 -2.39 9.55
N VAL A 130 8.96 -2.47 9.22
CA VAL A 130 8.47 -3.01 7.95
C VAL A 130 8.81 -2.07 6.79
N LEU A 131 8.64 -0.76 6.96
CA LEU A 131 9.03 0.22 5.95
C LEU A 131 10.54 0.18 5.70
N ALA A 132 11.36 0.03 6.73
CA ALA A 132 12.81 0.00 6.59
C ALA A 132 13.25 -1.23 5.76
N ALA A 133 12.66 -2.40 6.06
CA ALA A 133 12.88 -3.61 5.28
C ALA A 133 12.38 -3.46 3.83
N CYS A 134 11.24 -2.80 3.62
CA CYS A 134 10.72 -2.53 2.28
C CYS A 134 11.65 -1.66 1.45
N TYR A 135 12.08 -0.50 1.95
CA TYR A 135 12.98 0.38 1.20
C TYR A 135 14.35 -0.24 0.97
N LYS A 136 14.84 -1.07 1.91
CA LYS A 136 16.03 -1.88 1.69
C LYS A 136 15.84 -2.85 0.52
N ALA A 137 14.73 -3.60 0.49
CA ALA A 137 14.42 -4.52 -0.60
C ALA A 137 14.22 -3.79 -1.95
N LEU A 138 13.53 -2.65 -1.97
CA LEU A 138 13.38 -1.83 -3.18
C LEU A 138 14.75 -1.37 -3.72
N SER A 139 15.64 -0.94 -2.82
CA SER A 139 17.02 -0.58 -3.18
C SER A 139 17.81 -1.76 -3.73
N ASP A 140 17.71 -2.93 -3.11
CA ASP A 140 18.42 -4.15 -3.55
C ASP A 140 17.95 -4.63 -4.92
N HIS A 141 16.70 -4.35 -5.29
CA HIS A 141 16.11 -4.66 -6.60
C HIS A 141 16.26 -3.53 -7.61
N HIS A 142 17.01 -2.48 -7.28
CA HIS A 142 17.28 -1.33 -8.15
C HIS A 142 16.01 -0.61 -8.63
N VAL A 143 14.98 -0.58 -7.80
CA VAL A 143 13.72 0.11 -8.11
C VAL A 143 13.96 1.61 -8.21
N LEU A 144 13.43 2.24 -9.26
CA LEU A 144 13.41 3.70 -9.41
C LEU A 144 12.36 4.31 -8.47
N LEU A 145 12.78 4.84 -7.33
CA LEU A 145 11.86 5.29 -6.27
C LEU A 145 10.99 6.49 -6.68
N GLU A 146 11.50 7.36 -7.55
CA GLU A 146 10.77 8.47 -8.16
C GLU A 146 9.54 7.99 -8.96
N GLY A 147 9.60 6.75 -9.47
CA GLY A 147 8.53 6.10 -10.20
C GLY A 147 7.65 5.21 -9.33
N THR A 148 7.56 5.45 -8.02
CA THR A 148 6.78 4.63 -7.07
C THR A 148 5.79 5.48 -6.26
N LEU A 149 4.72 4.82 -5.80
CA LEU A 149 3.82 5.35 -4.78
C LEU A 149 3.85 4.42 -3.56
N LEU A 150 3.81 4.97 -2.36
CA LEU A 150 3.66 4.19 -1.13
C LEU A 150 2.20 4.20 -0.67
N LYS A 151 1.64 3.03 -0.35
CA LYS A 151 0.32 2.88 0.24
C LYS A 151 0.41 2.18 1.60
N PRO A 152 0.65 2.92 2.69
CA PRO A 152 0.74 2.35 4.03
C PRO A 152 -0.61 2.45 4.77
N ASN A 153 -0.75 1.70 5.85
CA ASN A 153 -1.72 2.02 6.89
C ASN A 153 -1.31 3.30 7.65
N MET A 154 -2.30 3.99 8.22
CA MET A 154 -2.02 4.96 9.28
C MET A 154 -1.56 4.22 10.55
N VAL A 155 -0.75 4.89 11.37
CA VAL A 155 -0.30 4.32 12.64
C VAL A 155 -1.39 4.54 13.69
N THR A 156 -2.05 3.45 14.10
CA THR A 156 -3.18 3.47 15.04
C THR A 156 -3.00 2.44 16.14
N PRO A 157 -3.65 2.60 17.31
CA PRO A 157 -3.80 1.49 18.26
C PRO A 157 -4.56 0.34 17.61
N GLY A 158 -4.40 -0.86 18.17
CA GLY A 158 -5.13 -2.05 17.76
C GLY A 158 -6.64 -1.91 17.95
N SER A 159 -7.42 -2.72 17.23
CA SER A 159 -8.87 -2.66 17.20
C SER A 159 -9.53 -2.94 18.56
N TYR A 160 -8.83 -3.67 19.45
CA TYR A 160 -9.25 -3.95 20.83
C TYR A 160 -8.66 -2.98 21.87
N SER A 161 -7.85 -2.01 21.43
CA SER A 161 -7.21 -1.00 22.30
C SER A 161 -8.07 0.24 22.47
N THR A 162 -7.71 1.05 23.48
CA THR A 162 -8.32 2.37 23.65
C THR A 162 -7.98 3.27 22.45
N LYS A 163 -9.00 3.90 21.88
CA LYS A 163 -8.84 4.87 20.79
C LYS A 163 -8.10 6.11 21.28
N VAL A 164 -7.31 6.70 20.39
CA VAL A 164 -6.56 7.93 20.64
C VAL A 164 -7.13 9.08 19.79
N ALA A 165 -6.74 10.31 20.13
CA ALA A 165 -7.11 11.48 19.35
C ALA A 165 -6.45 11.48 17.95
N PRO A 166 -7.10 12.04 16.92
CA PRO A 166 -6.55 12.15 15.56
C PRO A 166 -5.14 12.76 15.51
N GLU A 167 -4.86 13.75 16.36
CA GLU A 167 -3.56 14.43 16.43
C GLU A 167 -2.43 13.46 16.79
N VAL A 168 -2.70 12.48 17.65
CA VAL A 168 -1.74 11.46 18.06
C VAL A 168 -1.49 10.49 16.89
N ILE A 169 -2.53 10.07 16.17
CA ILE A 169 -2.41 9.24 14.96
C ILE A 169 -1.55 9.95 13.92
N VAL A 170 -1.83 11.24 13.68
CA VAL A 170 -1.10 12.09 12.75
C VAL A 170 0.37 12.19 13.15
N GLU A 171 0.67 12.49 14.42
CA GLU A 171 2.05 12.63 14.91
C GLU A 171 2.86 11.34 14.72
N HIS A 172 2.31 10.20 15.17
CA HIS A 172 2.96 8.90 15.04
C HIS A 172 3.14 8.49 13.58
N THR A 173 2.12 8.68 12.73
CA THR A 173 2.19 8.35 11.30
C THR A 173 3.26 9.18 10.60
N ILE A 174 3.24 10.51 10.77
CA ILE A 174 4.21 11.40 10.11
C ILE A 174 5.63 11.15 10.63
N SER A 175 5.80 10.91 11.92
CA SER A 175 7.10 10.58 12.52
C SER A 175 7.68 9.29 11.92
N ALA A 176 6.89 8.22 11.83
CA ALA A 176 7.32 6.95 11.23
C ALA A 176 7.73 7.12 9.76
N LEU A 177 6.94 7.87 8.99
CA LEU A 177 7.25 8.14 7.58
C LEU A 177 8.53 8.98 7.43
N LEU A 178 8.70 10.04 8.22
CA LEU A 178 9.89 10.90 8.16
C LEU A 178 11.20 10.19 8.54
N ARG A 179 11.12 9.14 9.36
CA ARG A 179 12.29 8.34 9.75
C ARG A 179 12.77 7.42 8.64
N ILE A 180 11.87 6.94 7.79
CA ILE A 180 12.14 5.80 6.91
C ILE A 180 11.95 6.10 5.42
N VAL A 181 10.87 6.78 5.07
CA VAL A 181 10.52 7.03 3.67
C VAL A 181 11.52 8.01 3.07
N LEU A 182 11.96 7.74 1.85
CA LEU A 182 12.92 8.58 1.13
C LEU A 182 12.18 9.71 0.41
N ALA A 183 12.73 10.93 0.46
CA ALA A 183 12.14 12.14 -0.14
C ALA A 183 11.86 12.04 -1.65
N VAL A 184 12.49 11.09 -2.35
CA VAL A 184 12.31 10.85 -3.79
C VAL A 184 11.01 10.14 -4.15
N VAL A 185 10.34 9.48 -3.20
CA VAL A 185 9.04 8.82 -3.44
C VAL A 185 8.02 9.87 -3.89
N LEU A 186 7.20 9.56 -4.89
CA LEU A 186 6.34 10.60 -5.49
C LEU A 186 5.23 11.07 -4.55
N ALA A 187 4.50 10.12 -3.96
CA ALA A 187 3.43 10.42 -3.01
C ALA A 187 3.14 9.22 -2.10
N ILE A 188 2.47 9.52 -0.99
CA ILE A 188 1.94 8.55 -0.03
C ILE A 188 0.42 8.57 -0.15
N VAL A 189 -0.18 7.44 -0.50
CA VAL A 189 -1.62 7.29 -0.74
C VAL A 189 -2.21 6.35 0.30
N PHE A 190 -2.76 6.87 1.40
CA PHE A 190 -3.15 6.04 2.55
C PHE A 190 -4.30 5.06 2.23
N LEU A 191 -4.23 3.87 2.81
CA LEU A 191 -5.33 2.89 2.80
C LEU A 191 -6.34 3.17 3.93
N SER A 192 -7.58 2.76 3.71
CA SER A 192 -8.70 2.96 4.64
C SER A 192 -8.66 2.02 5.86
N GLY A 193 -8.19 0.78 5.67
CA GLY A 193 -7.89 -0.16 6.77
C GLY A 193 -9.08 -0.52 7.66
N GLY A 194 -10.32 -0.38 7.15
CA GLY A 194 -11.56 -0.64 7.90
C GLY A 194 -12.05 0.52 8.77
N GLN A 195 -11.44 1.71 8.66
CA GLN A 195 -11.99 2.91 9.29
C GLN A 195 -13.24 3.38 8.53
N SER A 196 -14.12 4.13 9.22
CA SER A 196 -15.29 4.74 8.60
C SER A 196 -14.86 5.97 7.77
N GLU A 197 -15.55 6.25 6.67
CA GLU A 197 -15.30 7.38 5.76
C GLU A 197 -15.02 8.72 6.47
N GLU A 198 -15.83 9.04 7.48
CA GLU A 198 -15.66 10.25 8.27
C GLU A 198 -14.29 10.30 8.97
N LYS A 199 -13.85 9.20 9.60
CA LYS A 199 -12.61 9.16 10.41
C LYS A 199 -11.36 9.29 9.56
N GLU A 200 -11.39 8.77 8.34
CA GLU A 200 -10.26 8.87 7.41
C GLU A 200 -10.08 10.29 6.89
N THR A 201 -11.19 10.94 6.57
CA THR A 201 -11.21 12.37 6.23
C THR A 201 -10.73 13.22 7.41
N PHE A 202 -11.11 12.85 8.63
CA PHE A 202 -10.65 13.50 9.86
C PHE A 202 -9.16 13.30 10.16
N ASN A 203 -8.52 12.23 9.70
CA ASN A 203 -7.09 12.00 9.93
C ASN A 203 -6.21 12.59 8.82
N LEU A 204 -6.60 12.48 7.54
CA LEU A 204 -5.79 12.94 6.41
C LEU A 204 -5.68 14.48 6.34
N ASN A 205 -6.76 15.20 6.65
CA ASN A 205 -6.78 16.66 6.58
C ASN A 205 -5.82 17.31 7.62
N PRO A 206 -5.79 16.90 8.90
CA PRO A 206 -4.76 17.33 9.84
C PRO A 206 -3.33 16.96 9.43
N MET A 207 -3.10 15.77 8.85
CA MET A 207 -1.77 15.40 8.33
C MET A 207 -1.27 16.44 7.32
N ASN A 208 -2.12 16.84 6.37
CA ASN A 208 -1.78 17.85 5.38
C ASN A 208 -1.57 19.25 6.00
N LYS A 209 -2.33 19.61 7.03
CA LYS A 209 -2.20 20.90 7.76
C LYS A 209 -1.02 20.99 8.72
N LEU A 210 -0.43 19.86 9.13
CA LEU A 210 0.70 19.85 10.06
C LEU A 210 1.87 20.64 9.50
N LYS A 211 2.35 21.66 10.23
CA LYS A 211 3.50 22.46 9.80
C LYS A 211 4.77 21.64 9.97
N GLY A 212 5.61 21.57 8.93
CA GLY A 212 6.87 20.83 8.99
C GLY A 212 7.32 20.34 7.62
N LYS A 213 8.53 19.77 7.57
CA LYS A 213 9.04 19.11 6.37
C LYS A 213 8.22 17.84 6.13
N LYS A 214 7.54 17.79 4.98
CA LYS A 214 6.88 16.60 4.44
C LYS A 214 7.21 16.62 2.95
N PRO A 215 8.25 15.90 2.51
CA PRO A 215 8.73 16.00 1.13
C PRO A 215 7.80 15.31 0.13
N TRP A 216 6.76 14.61 0.62
CA TRP A 216 5.79 13.87 -0.18
C TRP A 216 4.43 14.55 -0.17
N SER A 217 3.71 14.46 -1.29
CA SER A 217 2.26 14.62 -1.30
C SER A 217 1.62 13.49 -0.49
N MET A 218 0.59 13.83 0.30
CA MET A 218 -0.18 12.86 1.08
C MET A 218 -1.62 12.88 0.63
N GLU A 219 -2.04 11.78 0.01
CA GLU A 219 -3.35 11.61 -0.59
C GLU A 219 -4.00 10.32 -0.06
N PHE A 220 -5.15 9.97 -0.63
CA PHE A 220 -5.93 8.80 -0.24
C PHE A 220 -5.98 7.77 -1.37
N SER A 221 -6.07 6.49 -1.00
CA SER A 221 -6.39 5.38 -1.90
C SER A 221 -7.43 4.48 -1.23
N TYR A 222 -8.65 5.01 -1.14
CA TYR A 222 -9.75 4.40 -0.40
C TYR A 222 -10.65 3.56 -1.31
N GLY A 223 -11.02 2.38 -0.83
CA GLY A 223 -12.02 1.50 -1.46
C GLY A 223 -13.36 1.64 -0.75
N MET A 224 -13.51 0.91 0.36
CA MET A 224 -14.73 0.85 1.16
C MET A 224 -15.20 2.21 1.70
N ALA A 225 -14.30 3.16 1.96
CA ALA A 225 -14.70 4.47 2.47
C ALA A 225 -15.37 5.37 1.41
N PHE A 226 -15.45 4.97 0.14
CA PHE A 226 -16.20 5.68 -0.90
C PHE A 226 -17.28 4.82 -1.58
N GLN A 227 -17.57 3.63 -1.07
CA GLN A 227 -18.53 2.67 -1.63
C GLN A 227 -19.66 2.37 -0.65
#